data_AF-A0A9W7ZSQ7-F1
#
_entry.id   AF-A0A9W7ZSQ7-F1
#
_cell.length_a   1.000
_cell.length_b   1.000
_cell.length_c   1.000
_cell.angle_alpha   90.00
_cell.angle_beta   90.00
_cell.angle_gamma   90.00
#
_symmetry.space_group_name_H-M   'P 1'
#
loop_
_entity.id
_entity.type
_entity.pdbx_description
1 polymer ?
#
loop_
_entity_poly.entity_id
_entity_poly.type
_entity_poly.pdbx_seq_one_letter_code
_entity_poly.pdbx_strand_id
1 'polypeptide(L)'
;MAVPSYSDLGKSAKDLLTKDYPIGHVKLEVKTLTANGVNFTVNGTQDQKSGGILGELKTKYADKVNGLTFTHSWNTKNVLTTEVEVLNQAAKGLKLNVLGSLLPTDGKKNALVTLDYKQPNVSSKSIVDLFKGPTFHTDIVLG
;
A
#
# COMPACT_ATOMS: atom_id res chain seq x y z
N MET A 1 6.26 4.19 -23.02
CA MET A 1 6.26 4.36 -21.56
C MET A 1 4.82 4.27 -21.11
N ALA A 2 4.49 3.50 -20.06
CA ALA A 2 3.11 3.43 -19.60
C ALA A 2 2.68 4.76 -18.98
N VAL A 3 1.48 5.21 -19.30
CA VAL A 3 0.88 6.39 -18.68
C VAL A 3 0.74 6.18 -17.16
N PRO A 4 1.08 7.18 -16.33
CA PRO A 4 0.97 7.05 -14.88
C PRO A 4 -0.50 6.89 -14.47
N SER A 5 -0.74 6.16 -13.38
CA SER A 5 -2.05 6.17 -12.72
C SER A 5 -2.42 7.58 -12.27
N TYR A 6 -3.71 7.89 -12.20
CA TYR A 6 -4.20 9.19 -11.73
C TYR A 6 -3.60 9.57 -10.37
N SER A 7 -3.51 8.61 -9.44
CA SER A 7 -2.90 8.80 -8.12
C SER A 7 -1.39 9.13 -8.13
N ASP A 8 -0.70 8.92 -9.25
CA ASP A 8 0.73 9.21 -9.39
C ASP A 8 0.99 10.52 -10.16
N LEU A 9 -0.05 11.20 -10.67
CA LEU A 9 0.10 12.53 -11.28
C LEU A 9 0.61 13.54 -10.23
N GLY A 10 1.71 14.24 -10.55
CA GLY A 10 2.34 15.19 -9.63
C GLY A 10 3.06 14.56 -8.43
N LYS A 11 3.07 13.23 -8.31
CA LYS A 11 3.68 12.53 -7.18
C LYS A 11 5.17 12.83 -7.04
N SER A 12 5.93 12.90 -8.13
CA SER A 12 7.36 13.23 -8.08
C SER A 12 7.61 14.62 -7.48
N ALA A 13 6.81 15.62 -7.85
CA ALA A 13 6.91 16.97 -7.29
C ALA A 13 6.52 16.98 -5.80
N LYS A 14 5.45 16.27 -5.43
CA LYS A 14 5.03 16.13 -4.03
C LYS A 14 6.08 15.41 -3.19
N ASP A 15 6.67 14.34 -3.71
CA ASP A 15 7.68 13.54 -3.01
C ASP A 15 8.93 14.39 -2.68
N LEU A 16 9.39 15.24 -3.60
CA LEU A 16 10.52 16.17 -3.35
C LEU A 16 10.25 17.10 -2.16
N LEU A 17 9.01 17.56 -2.01
CA LEU A 17 8.63 18.49 -0.96
C LEU A 17 8.34 17.81 0.39
N THR A 18 8.10 16.50 0.41
CA THR A 18 7.51 15.82 1.58
C THR A 18 8.30 14.62 2.13
N LYS A 19 9.08 13.90 1.32
CA LYS A 19 9.77 12.69 1.78
C LYS A 19 10.90 12.97 2.77
N ASP A 20 11.73 13.96 2.47
CA ASP A 20 12.94 14.24 3.26
C ASP A 20 12.75 15.36 4.28
N TYR A 21 11.53 15.92 4.36
CA TYR A 21 11.16 17.00 5.26
C TYR A 21 10.01 16.59 6.19
N PRO A 22 10.22 15.68 7.17
CA PRO A 22 9.21 15.31 8.16
C PRO A 22 9.02 16.44 9.18
N ILE A 23 8.35 17.52 8.77
CA ILE A 23 8.06 18.66 9.65
C ILE A 23 7.06 18.21 10.73
N GLY A 24 7.43 18.39 12.00
CA GLY A 24 6.55 18.07 13.14
C GLY A 24 6.58 16.61 13.60
N HIS A 25 7.39 15.75 12.97
CA HIS A 25 7.51 14.34 13.34
C HIS A 25 8.97 13.88 13.36
N VAL A 26 9.29 12.93 14.24
CA VAL A 26 10.55 12.19 14.19
C VAL A 26 10.24 10.79 13.68
N LYS A 27 10.83 10.40 12.55
CA LYS A 27 10.60 9.09 11.91
C LYS A 27 11.88 8.25 11.93
N LEU A 28 11.75 7.00 12.37
CA LEU A 28 12.75 5.95 12.25
C LEU A 28 12.19 4.83 11.37
N GLU A 29 12.95 4.41 10.36
CA GLU A 29 12.57 3.32 9.45
C GLU A 29 13.75 2.35 9.32
N VAL A 30 13.55 1.09 9.69
CA VAL A 30 14.55 0.02 9.61
C VAL A 30 14.04 -1.03 8.65
N LYS A 31 14.81 -1.31 7.60
CA LYS A 31 14.51 -2.34 6.60
C LYS A 31 15.54 -3.45 6.66
N THR A 32 15.07 -4.68 6.72
CA THR A 32 15.91 -5.87 6.70
C THR A 32 15.37 -6.85 5.66
N LEU A 33 16.29 -7.46 4.91
CA LEU A 33 15.98 -8.49 3.92
C LEU A 33 16.62 -9.79 4.38
N THR A 34 15.81 -10.81 4.61
CA THR A 34 16.29 -12.13 5.00
C THR A 34 16.71 -12.95 3.77
N ALA A 35 17.53 -13.97 3.99
CA ALA A 35 18.02 -14.85 2.92
C ALA A 35 16.89 -15.61 2.19
N ASN A 36 15.76 -15.85 2.85
CA ASN A 36 14.56 -16.45 2.25
C ASN A 36 13.65 -15.44 1.50
N GLY A 37 14.10 -14.19 1.29
CA GLY A 37 13.41 -13.20 0.47
C GLY A 37 12.28 -12.45 1.17
N VAL A 38 12.15 -12.57 2.50
CA VAL A 38 11.18 -11.80 3.28
C VAL A 38 11.79 -10.45 3.68
N ASN A 39 11.07 -9.37 3.40
CA ASN A 39 11.46 -8.02 3.79
C ASN A 39 10.68 -7.60 5.04
N PHE A 40 11.39 -7.31 6.12
CA PHE A 40 10.82 -6.72 7.33
C PHE A 40 11.14 -5.24 7.35
N THR A 41 10.11 -4.42 7.45
CA THR A 41 10.21 -2.98 7.65
C THR A 41 9.59 -2.64 9.01
N VAL A 42 10.39 -2.07 9.90
CA VAL A 42 9.94 -1.53 11.18
C VAL A 42 9.96 -0.03 11.10
N ASN A 43 8.80 0.60 11.30
CA ASN A 43 8.63 2.05 11.29
C ASN A 43 8.25 2.52 12.69
N GLY A 44 8.85 3.62 13.15
CA GLY A 44 8.43 4.35 14.33
C GLY A 44 8.30 5.83 13.98
N THR A 45 7.13 6.40 14.21
CA THR A 45 6.88 7.84 14.01
C THR A 45 6.43 8.45 15.32
N GLN A 46 7.19 9.41 15.83
CA GLN A 46 6.83 10.23 16.99
C GLN A 46 6.27 11.56 16.51
N ASP A 47 5.12 11.96 17.04
CA ASP A 47 4.55 13.28 16.85
C ASP A 47 5.15 14.28 17.84
N GLN A 48 5.71 15.40 17.36
CA GLN A 48 6.40 16.37 18.23
C GLN A 48 5.42 17.19 19.08
N LYS A 49 4.15 17.30 18.71
CA LYS A 49 3.15 18.09 19.45
C LYS A 49 2.54 17.30 20.61
N SER A 50 2.11 16.08 20.36
CA SER A 50 1.48 15.20 21.36
C SER A 50 2.48 14.30 22.10
N GLY A 51 3.68 14.12 21.55
CA GLY A 51 4.67 13.16 22.04
C GLY A 51 4.32 11.69 21.74
N GLY A 52 3.16 11.42 21.14
CA GLY A 52 2.67 10.08 20.86
C GLY A 52 3.55 9.35 19.82
N ILE A 53 3.76 8.06 20.03
CA ILE A 53 4.58 7.20 19.16
C ILE A 53 3.70 6.16 18.48
N LEU A 54 3.77 6.11 17.16
CA LEU A 54 3.16 5.06 16.33
C LEU A 54 4.24 4.15 15.78
N GLY A 55 4.21 2.89 16.19
CA GLY A 55 5.04 1.84 15.63
C GLY A 55 4.25 1.03 14.60
N GLU A 56 4.89 0.64 13.52
CA GLU A 56 4.37 -0.30 12.53
C GLU A 56 5.44 -1.35 12.20
N LEU A 57 5.08 -2.62 12.31
CA LEU A 57 5.84 -3.73 11.77
C LEU A 57 5.18 -4.16 10.46
N LYS A 58 5.95 -4.21 9.37
CA LYS A 58 5.51 -4.66 8.06
C LYS A 58 6.40 -5.79 7.58
N THR A 59 5.78 -6.89 7.19
CA THR A 59 6.43 -8.06 6.61
C THR A 59 5.94 -8.22 5.19
N LYS A 60 6.86 -8.25 4.24
CA LYS A 60 6.56 -8.40 2.81
C LYS A 60 7.30 -9.61 2.27
N TYR A 61 6.57 -10.54 1.70
CA TYR A 61 7.10 -11.67 0.94
C TYR A 61 6.68 -11.52 -0.52
N ALA A 62 7.64 -11.64 -1.44
CA ALA A 62 7.38 -11.51 -2.86
C ALA A 62 7.88 -12.76 -3.60
N ASP A 63 6.93 -13.54 -4.10
CA ASP A 63 7.20 -14.59 -5.06
C ASP A 63 7.17 -13.98 -6.47
N LYS A 64 8.35 -13.59 -6.94
CA LYS A 64 8.51 -12.95 -8.25
C LYS A 64 8.20 -13.89 -9.42
N VAL A 65 8.36 -15.21 -9.24
CA VAL A 65 8.13 -16.20 -10.31
C VAL A 65 6.64 -16.29 -10.60
N ASN A 66 5.82 -16.34 -9.55
CA ASN A 66 4.37 -16.39 -9.66
C ASN A 66 3.70 -15.00 -9.58
N GLY A 67 4.47 -13.91 -9.68
CA GLY A 67 3.94 -12.55 -9.62
C GLY A 67 3.11 -12.23 -8.38
N LEU A 68 3.30 -12.97 -7.28
CA LEU A 68 2.50 -12.89 -6.06
C LEU A 68 3.29 -12.15 -4.98
N THR A 69 2.64 -11.23 -4.30
CA THR A 69 3.23 -10.49 -3.19
C THR A 69 2.26 -10.50 -2.03
N PHE A 70 2.75 -10.96 -0.89
CA PHE A 70 2.02 -10.95 0.37
C PHE A 70 2.64 -9.90 1.28
N THR A 71 1.83 -8.98 1.78
CA THR A 71 2.25 -7.99 2.77
C THR A 71 1.35 -8.09 3.99
N HIS A 72 1.94 -8.21 5.16
CA HIS A 72 1.24 -8.12 6.43
C HIS A 72 1.79 -6.94 7.22
N SER A 73 0.93 -6.13 7.82
CA SER A 73 1.36 -5.09 8.75
C SER A 73 0.55 -5.09 10.03
N TRP A 74 1.23 -4.74 11.12
CA TRP A 74 0.62 -4.57 12.43
C TRP A 74 1.19 -3.32 13.08
N ASN A 75 0.32 -2.50 13.68
CA ASN A 75 0.72 -1.25 14.31
C ASN A 75 0.36 -1.21 15.80
N THR A 76 0.91 -0.23 16.52
CA THR A 76 0.71 -0.05 17.96
C THR A 76 -0.72 0.34 18.34
N LYS A 77 -1.58 0.71 17.37
CA LYS A 77 -3.04 0.86 17.57
C LYS A 77 -3.80 -0.47 17.44
N ASN A 78 -3.07 -1.58 17.34
CA ASN A 78 -3.60 -2.92 17.14
C ASN A 78 -4.37 -3.10 15.83
N VAL A 79 -4.09 -2.30 14.78
CA VAL A 79 -4.68 -2.54 13.46
C VAL A 79 -3.80 -3.56 12.73
N LEU A 80 -4.39 -4.67 12.32
CA LEU A 80 -3.78 -5.66 11.45
C LEU A 80 -4.23 -5.39 10.01
N THR A 81 -3.29 -5.36 9.09
CA THR A 81 -3.57 -5.22 7.66
C THR A 81 -2.89 -6.36 6.91
N THR A 82 -3.63 -7.00 6.01
CA THR A 82 -3.11 -8.04 5.12
C THR A 82 -3.42 -7.65 3.70
N GLU A 83 -2.43 -7.70 2.84
CA GLU A 83 -2.50 -7.29 1.45
C GLU A 83 -1.92 -8.40 0.58
N VAL A 84 -2.71 -8.83 -0.41
CA VAL A 84 -2.31 -9.83 -1.39
C VAL A 84 -2.35 -9.18 -2.76
N GLU A 85 -1.19 -9.05 -3.39
CA GLU A 85 -1.06 -8.53 -4.73
C GLU A 85 -0.70 -9.65 -5.71
N VAL A 86 -1.39 -9.67 -6.84
CA VAL A 86 -1.16 -10.60 -7.94
C VAL A 86 -0.94 -9.79 -9.21
N LEU A 87 0.23 -9.96 -9.81
CA LEU A 87 0.68 -9.23 -10.99
C LEU A 87 0.76 -10.16 -12.18
N ASN A 88 0.23 -9.69 -13.32
CA ASN A 88 0.39 -10.29 -14.64
C ASN A 88 -0.13 -11.73 -14.80
N GLN A 89 -0.98 -12.21 -13.89
CA GLN A 89 -1.47 -13.60 -13.96
C GLN A 89 -2.61 -13.80 -14.95
N ALA A 90 -3.59 -12.89 -14.99
CA ALA A 90 -4.69 -12.98 -15.95
C ALA A 90 -4.38 -12.24 -17.26
N ALA A 91 -3.68 -11.11 -17.18
CA ALA A 91 -3.26 -10.33 -18.35
C ALA A 91 -2.00 -9.52 -18.04
N LYS A 92 -1.15 -9.30 -19.05
CA LYS A 92 0.04 -8.45 -18.93
C LYS A 92 -0.39 -7.01 -18.61
N GLY A 93 0.23 -6.40 -17.60
CA GLY A 93 -0.11 -5.06 -17.12
C GLY A 93 -1.24 -5.04 -16.09
N LEU A 94 -1.90 -6.17 -15.81
CA LEU A 94 -2.94 -6.26 -14.80
C LEU A 94 -2.35 -6.57 -13.43
N LYS A 95 -2.74 -5.78 -12.44
CA LYS A 95 -2.46 -5.95 -11.02
C LYS A 95 -3.78 -6.05 -10.27
N LEU A 96 -4.03 -7.20 -9.65
CA LEU A 96 -5.09 -7.38 -8.66
C LEU A 96 -4.48 -7.22 -7.28
N ASN A 97 -5.09 -6.42 -6.41
CA ASN A 97 -4.69 -6.28 -5.03
C ASN A 97 -5.93 -6.41 -4.13
N VAL A 98 -5.85 -7.32 -3.16
CA VAL A 98 -6.87 -7.48 -2.11
C VAL A 98 -6.25 -7.09 -0.78
N LEU A 99 -6.78 -6.03 -0.18
CA LEU A 99 -6.36 -5.53 1.12
C LEU A 99 -7.48 -5.74 2.13
N GLY A 100 -7.23 -6.53 3.18
CA GLY A 100 -8.08 -6.65 4.35
C GLY A 100 -7.45 -5.94 5.55
N SER A 101 -8.26 -5.26 6.36
CA SER A 101 -7.82 -4.73 7.65
C SER A 101 -8.78 -5.10 8.77
N LEU A 102 -8.22 -5.29 9.97
CA LEU A 102 -8.94 -5.66 11.17
C LEU A 102 -8.42 -4.85 12.35
N LEU A 103 -9.34 -4.27 13.11
CA LEU A 103 -9.07 -3.72 14.44
C LEU A 103 -9.72 -4.65 15.47
N PRO A 104 -8.95 -5.53 16.13
CA PRO A 104 -9.50 -6.55 17.03
C PRO A 104 -10.22 -5.98 18.25
N THR A 105 -9.83 -4.79 18.72
CA THR A 105 -10.43 -4.17 19.91
C THR A 105 -11.91 -3.86 19.74
N ASP A 106 -12.29 -3.41 18.55
CA ASP A 106 -13.66 -2.97 18.23
C ASP A 106 -14.38 -3.94 17.27
N GLY A 107 -13.68 -4.98 16.78
CA GLY A 107 -14.17 -5.88 15.74
C GLY A 107 -14.34 -5.23 14.36
N LYS A 108 -13.89 -3.98 14.17
CA LYS A 108 -14.01 -3.26 12.89
C LYS A 108 -13.14 -3.93 11.85
N LYS A 109 -13.72 -4.23 10.69
CA LYS A 109 -13.04 -4.84 9.55
C LYS A 109 -13.26 -4.01 8.30
N ASN A 110 -12.27 -3.99 7.42
CA ASN A 110 -12.40 -3.43 6.09
C ASN A 110 -11.81 -4.41 5.06
N ALA A 111 -12.29 -4.32 3.83
CA ALA A 111 -11.71 -5.00 2.69
C ALA A 111 -11.85 -4.13 1.45
N LEU A 112 -10.72 -3.90 0.81
CA LEU A 112 -10.56 -3.12 -0.40
C LEU A 112 -10.03 -4.04 -1.49
N VAL A 113 -10.71 -4.07 -2.63
CA VAL A 113 -10.24 -4.76 -3.83
C VAL A 113 -9.84 -3.69 -4.82
N THR A 114 -8.58 -3.72 -5.26
CA THR A 114 -8.03 -2.80 -6.26
C THR A 114 -7.64 -3.58 -7.50
N LEU A 115 -8.12 -3.14 -8.65
CA LEU A 115 -7.73 -3.60 -9.97
C LEU A 115 -6.99 -2.45 -10.67
N ASP A 116 -5.73 -2.65 -11.02
CA ASP A 116 -4.90 -1.66 -11.73
C ASP A 116 -4.40 -2.28 -13.04
N TYR A 117 -4.70 -1.64 -14.17
CA TYR A 117 -4.40 -2.11 -15.52
C TYR A 117 -3.57 -1.05 -16.26
N LYS A 118 -2.32 -1.38 -16.57
CA LYS A 118 -1.34 -0.44 -17.14
C LYS A 118 -0.79 -0.89 -18.49
N GLN A 119 -1.09 -0.10 -19.50
CA GLN A 119 -0.70 -0.27 -20.90
C GLN A 119 0.04 1.00 -21.37
N PRO A 120 0.75 0.96 -22.51
CA PRO A 120 1.51 2.10 -23.02
C PRO A 120 0.70 3.42 -23.04
N ASN A 121 -0.56 3.38 -23.46
CA ASN A 121 -1.37 4.60 -23.66
C ASN A 121 -2.60 4.69 -22.74
N VAL A 122 -2.84 3.69 -21.89
CA VAL A 122 -4.00 3.63 -21.00
C VAL A 122 -3.58 3.11 -19.64
N SER A 123 -4.02 3.79 -18.58
CA SER A 123 -3.94 3.32 -17.20
C SER A 123 -5.32 3.42 -16.59
N SER A 124 -5.86 2.29 -16.12
CA SER A 124 -7.15 2.23 -15.45
C SER A 124 -6.98 1.64 -14.08
N LYS A 125 -7.56 2.28 -13.07
CA LYS A 125 -7.55 1.79 -11.70
C LYS A 125 -8.97 1.80 -11.16
N SER A 126 -9.45 0.65 -10.71
CA SER A 126 -10.75 0.49 -10.05
C SER A 126 -10.54 0.04 -8.61
N ILE A 127 -11.24 0.65 -7.66
CA ILE A 127 -11.17 0.34 -6.22
C ILE A 127 -12.59 0.08 -5.74
N VAL A 128 -12.77 -1.02 -5.01
CA VAL A 128 -14.04 -1.43 -4.42
C VAL A 128 -13.86 -1.58 -2.92
N ASP A 129 -14.57 -0.80 -2.11
CA ASP A 129 -14.68 -1.00 -0.66
C ASP A 129 -15.90 -1.87 -0.36
N LEU A 130 -15.69 -3.02 0.29
CA LEU A 130 -16.74 -4.03 0.49
C LEU A 130 -17.56 -3.82 1.78
N PHE A 131 -17.06 -3.04 2.75
CA PHE A 131 -17.65 -2.98 4.10
C PHE A 131 -18.23 -1.62 4.49
N LYS A 132 -17.92 -0.53 3.77
CA LYS A 132 -18.51 0.81 4.01
C LYS A 132 -19.79 1.10 3.20
N GLY A 133 -20.51 0.05 2.80
CA GLY A 133 -21.45 0.10 1.68
C GLY A 133 -20.65 0.01 0.38
N PRO A 134 -21.02 -0.84 -0.60
CA PRO A 134 -20.17 -1.10 -1.76
C PRO A 134 -19.95 0.20 -2.54
N THR A 135 -18.78 0.81 -2.33
CA THR A 135 -18.38 2.04 -3.03
C THR A 135 -17.38 1.65 -4.10
N PHE A 136 -17.60 2.19 -5.30
CA PHE A 136 -16.82 1.92 -6.48
C PHE A 136 -16.17 3.23 -6.94
N HIS A 137 -14.84 3.24 -7.01
CA HIS A 137 -14.08 4.38 -7.49
C HIS A 137 -13.17 3.95 -8.62
N THR A 138 -13.30 4.58 -9.78
CA THR A 138 -12.53 4.23 -10.97
C THR A 138 -11.96 5.44 -11.65
N ASP A 139 -10.67 5.38 -11.91
CA ASP A 139 -9.91 6.38 -12.64
C ASP A 139 -9.41 5.78 -13.95
N ILE A 140 -9.45 6.56 -15.02
CA ILE A 140 -8.88 6.23 -16.33
C ILE A 140 -8.02 7.40 -16.79
N VAL A 141 -6.77 7.12 -17.12
CA VAL A 141 -5.83 8.09 -17.70
C VAL A 141 -5.47 7.63 -19.10
N LEU A 142 -5.62 8.55 -20.05
CA LEU A 142 -5.21 8.40 -21.45
C LEU A 142 -4.01 9.32 -21.71
N GLY A 143 -3.05 8.86 -22.50
CA GLY A 143 -1.87 9.64 -22.89
C GLY A 143 -1.64 9.67 -24.38
#